data_AF-A0A411HHB6-F1
#
_entry.id   AF-A0A411HHB6-F1
#
_cell.length_a   1.000
_cell.length_b   1.000
_cell.length_c   1.000
_cell.angle_alpha   90.00
_cell.angle_beta   90.00
_cell.angle_gamma   90.00
#
_symmetry.space_group_name_H-M   'P 1'
#
loop_
_entity.id
_entity.type
_entity.pdbx_description
1 polymer ?
#
loop_
_entity_poly.entity_id
_entity_poly.type
_entity_poly.pdbx_seq_one_letter_code
_entity_poly.pdbx_strand_id
1 'polypeptide(L)'
;MQEEIINGVVAFVKFIAYYIIWSFVLFNLGRASLLLVTLGQYPRGFYVHRHANQISLAGIFVLVLAWLVVAIYNNILGARA
;
A
#
# COMPACT_ATOMS: atom_id res chain seq x y z
N MET A 1 7.32 -28.18 -21.63
CA MET A 1 6.05 -28.65 -21.04
C MET A 1 6.08 -28.79 -19.52
N GLN A 2 6.76 -29.76 -18.89
CA GLN A 2 6.75 -29.85 -17.41
C GLN A 2 7.34 -28.62 -16.71
N GLU A 3 8.46 -28.10 -17.21
CA GLU A 3 9.09 -26.89 -16.65
C GLU A 3 8.23 -25.64 -16.81
N GLU A 4 7.51 -25.51 -17.93
CA GLU A 4 6.57 -24.40 -18.16
C GLU A 4 5.39 -24.44 -17.20
N ILE A 5 4.87 -25.64 -16.91
CA ILE A 5 3.79 -25.84 -15.93
C ILE A 5 4.28 -25.46 -14.53
N ILE A 6 5.48 -25.90 -14.12
CA ILE A 6 6.08 -25.56 -12.83
C ILE A 6 6.28 -24.05 -12.71
N ASN A 7 6.85 -23.41 -13.73
CA ASN A 7 7.04 -21.96 -13.76
C ASN A 7 5.72 -21.19 -13.67
N GLY A 8 4.67 -21.68 -14.34
CA GLY A 8 3.33 -21.11 -14.25
C GLY A 8 2.76 -21.18 -12.83
N VAL A 9 2.87 -22.33 -12.17
CA VAL A 9 2.42 -22.50 -10.78
C VAL A 9 3.21 -21.59 -9.83
N VAL A 10 4.53 -21.51 -9.98
CA VAL A 10 5.38 -20.64 -9.15
C VAL A 10 5.02 -19.17 -9.36
N ALA A 11 4.78 -18.74 -10.59
CA ALA A 11 4.35 -17.37 -10.89
C ALA A 11 3.01 -17.05 -10.23
N PHE A 12 2.06 -17.99 -10.26
CA PHE A 12 0.77 -17.83 -9.60
C PHE A 12 0.89 -17.73 -8.07
N VAL A 13 1.70 -18.58 -7.45
CA VAL A 13 1.98 -18.51 -6.00
C VAL A 13 2.62 -17.17 -5.63
N LYS A 14 3.61 -16.72 -6.42
CA LYS A 14 4.22 -15.39 -6.22
C LYS A 14 3.19 -14.28 -6.34
N PHE A 15 2.30 -14.34 -7.33
CA PHE A 15 1.24 -13.36 -7.51
C PHE A 15 0.31 -13.27 -6.30
N ILE A 16 -0.14 -14.41 -5.76
CA ILE A 16 -0.96 -14.46 -4.54
C ILE A 16 -0.20 -13.85 -3.36
N ALA A 17 1.07 -14.25 -3.18
CA ALA A 17 1.90 -13.72 -2.10
C ALA A 17 2.05 -12.19 -2.20
N TYR A 18 2.37 -11.68 -3.39
CA TYR A 18 2.45 -10.23 -3.64
C TYR A 18 1.13 -9.52 -3.35
N TYR A 19 0.01 -10.08 -3.79
CA TYR A 19 -1.31 -9.52 -3.55
C TYR A 19 -1.63 -9.41 -2.05
N ILE A 20 -1.36 -10.48 -1.28
CA ILE A 20 -1.60 -10.50 0.17
C ILE A 20 -0.69 -9.48 0.88
N ILE A 21 0.60 -9.45 0.53
CA ILE A 21 1.56 -8.52 1.11
C ILE A 21 1.12 -7.07 0.84
N TRP A 22 0.81 -6.75 -0.42
CA TRP A 22 0.37 -5.39 -0.78
C TRP A 22 -0.94 -5.01 -0.11
N SER A 23 -1.92 -5.92 -0.06
CA SER A 23 -3.18 -5.66 0.64
C SER A 23 -2.94 -5.37 2.12
N PHE A 24 -2.05 -6.12 2.77
CA PHE A 24 -1.71 -5.91 4.18
C PHE A 24 -0.99 -4.58 4.39
N VAL A 25 0.00 -4.26 3.55
CA VAL A 25 0.78 -3.01 3.63
C VAL A 25 -0.12 -1.80 3.42
N LEU A 26 -0.91 -1.76 2.35
CA LEU A 26 -1.78 -0.62 2.02
C LEU A 26 -2.82 -0.39 3.11
N PHE A 27 -3.42 -1.46 3.62
CA PHE A 27 -4.39 -1.37 4.70
C PHE A 27 -3.77 -0.78 5.98
N ASN A 28 -2.61 -1.29 6.42
CA ASN A 28 -1.97 -0.80 7.64
C ASN A 28 -1.44 0.62 7.48
N LEU A 29 -0.90 0.95 6.30
CA LEU A 29 -0.40 2.29 5.99
C LEU A 29 -1.53 3.31 5.94
N GLY A 30 -2.65 2.97 5.30
CA GLY A 30 -3.86 3.80 5.32
C GLY A 30 -4.42 3.96 6.72
N ARG A 31 -4.50 2.88 7.50
CA ARG A 31 -4.98 2.91 8.88
C ARG A 31 -4.10 3.78 9.78
N ALA A 32 -2.79 3.61 9.71
CA ALA A 32 -1.84 4.41 10.49
C ALA A 32 -1.96 5.90 10.14
N SER A 33 -2.05 6.22 8.85
CA SER A 33 -2.19 7.60 8.37
C SER A 33 -3.50 8.22 8.81
N LEU A 34 -4.62 7.51 8.69
CA LEU A 34 -5.93 7.98 9.15
C LEU A 34 -5.95 8.15 10.67
N LEU A 35 -5.32 7.25 11.44
CA LEU A 35 -5.15 7.41 12.88
C LEU A 35 -4.31 8.65 13.22
N LEU A 36 -3.25 8.94 12.47
CA LEU A 36 -2.43 10.13 12.68
C LEU A 36 -3.25 11.41 12.40
N VAL A 37 -3.95 11.47 11.27
CA VAL A 37 -4.76 12.65 10.88
C VAL A 37 -5.92 12.89 11.83
N THR A 38 -6.56 11.83 12.33
CA THR A 38 -7.69 11.92 13.27
C THR A 38 -7.27 11.96 14.74
N LEU A 39 -5.97 12.10 15.05
CA LEU A 39 -5.45 12.07 16.43
C LEU A 39 -5.91 10.83 17.22
N GLY A 40 -6.02 9.69 16.54
CA GLY A 40 -6.43 8.42 17.11
C GLY A 40 -7.94 8.19 17.18
N GLN A 41 -8.76 9.12 16.70
CA GLN A 41 -10.23 9.01 16.70
C GLN A 41 -10.79 8.14 15.55
N TYR A 42 -9.96 7.77 14.56
CA TYR A 42 -10.39 6.85 13.50
C TYR A 42 -10.80 5.48 14.10
N PRO A 43 -11.96 4.91 13.69
CA PRO A 43 -12.57 3.79 14.39
C PRO A 43 -11.61 2.62 14.58
N ARG A 44 -11.58 2.11 15.81
CA ARG A 44 -10.83 0.91 16.22
C ARG A 44 -11.83 -0.22 16.48
N GLY A 45 -11.46 -1.46 16.16
CA GLY A 45 -12.28 -2.64 16.47
C GLY A 45 -13.13 -3.14 15.29
N PHE A 46 -14.32 -3.67 15.60
CA PHE A 46 -15.10 -4.55 14.72
C PHE A 46 -15.50 -3.92 13.36
N TYR A 47 -15.70 -2.59 13.33
CA TYR A 47 -16.09 -1.86 12.12
C TYR A 47 -14.94 -1.59 11.13
N VAL A 48 -13.69 -1.83 11.54
CA VAL A 48 -12.50 -1.60 10.69
C VAL A 48 -12.54 -2.45 9.42
N HIS A 49 -12.98 -3.70 9.53
CA HIS A 49 -13.04 -4.62 8.38
C HIS A 49 -14.10 -4.22 7.37
N ARG A 50 -15.17 -3.53 7.80
CA ARG A 50 -16.24 -3.04 6.91
C ARG A 50 -15.75 -1.93 5.97
N HIS A 51 -14.74 -1.19 6.39
CA HIS A 51 -14.15 -0.08 5.63
C HIS A 51 -12.76 -0.41 5.08
N ALA A 52 -12.35 -1.68 5.06
CA ALA A 52 -11.02 -2.10 4.65
C ALA A 52 -10.61 -1.54 3.28
N ASN A 53 -11.55 -1.50 2.31
CA ASN A 53 -11.27 -0.95 0.98
C ASN A 53 -11.00 0.56 0.99
N GLN A 54 -11.73 1.32 1.81
CA GLN A 54 -11.52 2.77 1.96
C GLN A 54 -10.21 3.07 2.68
N ILE A 55 -9.89 2.27 3.70
CA ILE A 55 -8.63 2.35 4.44
C ILE A 55 -7.45 2.06 3.49
N SER A 56 -7.52 0.99 2.69
CA SER A 56 -6.48 0.67 1.71
C SER A 56 -6.32 1.76 0.65
N LEU A 57 -7.42 2.40 0.23
CA LEU A 57 -7.38 3.55 -0.69
C LEU A 57 -6.65 4.75 -0.08
N ALA A 58 -6.88 5.05 1.21
CA ALA A 58 -6.09 6.04 1.92
C ALA A 58 -4.60 5.67 1.97
N GLY A 59 -4.29 4.38 2.11
CA GLY A 59 -2.92 3.87 2.01
C GLY A 59 -2.28 4.14 0.65
N ILE A 60 -3.00 3.87 -0.45
CA ILE A 60 -2.54 4.20 -1.80
C ILE A 60 -2.29 5.70 -1.93
N PHE A 61 -3.20 6.54 -1.44
CA PHE A 61 -3.06 7.99 -1.51
C PHE A 61 -1.79 8.48 -0.80
N VAL A 62 -1.51 7.97 0.39
CA VAL A 62 -0.29 8.32 1.14
C VAL A 62 0.96 7.85 0.43
N LEU A 63 0.93 6.66 -0.20
CA LEU A 63 2.05 6.14 -0.96
C LEU A 63 2.34 7.01 -2.20
N VAL A 64 1.30 7.44 -2.92
CA VAL A 64 1.42 8.39 -4.04
C VAL A 64 1.96 9.74 -3.57
N LEU A 65 1.48 10.27 -2.45
CA LEU A 65 1.99 11.52 -1.88
C LEU A 65 3.47 11.41 -1.50
N ALA A 66 3.88 10.33 -0.84
CA ALA A 66 5.28 10.10 -0.50
C ALA A 66 6.16 10.05 -1.74
N TRP A 67 5.69 9.36 -2.79
CA TRP A 67 6.39 9.31 -4.07
C TRP A 67 6.47 10.67 -4.75
N LEU A 68 5.39 11.46 -4.74
CA LEU A 68 5.38 12.83 -5.27
C LEU A 68 6.37 13.74 -4.52
N VAL A 69 6.42 13.65 -3.19
CA VAL A 69 7.39 14.41 -2.38
C VAL A 69 8.82 14.06 -2.80
N VAL A 70 9.14 12.78 -2.93
CA VAL A 70 10.46 12.32 -3.39
C VAL A 70 10.74 12.78 -4.83
N ALA A 71 9.77 12.67 -5.72
CA ALA A 71 9.91 13.10 -7.11
C ALA A 71 10.14 14.62 -7.22
N ILE A 72 9.40 15.43 -6.46
CA ILE A 72 9.59 16.89 -6.39
C ILE A 72 10.97 17.20 -5.83
N TYR A 73 11.38 16.55 -4.74
CA TYR A 73 12.69 16.75 -4.15
C TYR A 73 13.80 16.45 -5.16
N ASN A 74 13.74 15.30 -5.83
CA ASN A 74 14.78 14.88 -6.77
C ASN A 74 14.83 15.77 -8.03
N ASN A 75 13.68 16.16 -8.58
CA ASN A 75 13.64 16.85 -9.88
C ASN A 75 13.68 18.38 -9.76
N ILE A 76 13.24 18.96 -8.64
CA ILE A 76 13.15 20.43 -8.48
C ILE A 76 14.21 20.94 -7.51
N LEU A 77 14.39 20.29 -6.37
CA LEU A 77 15.37 20.71 -5.36
C LEU A 77 16.77 20.19 -5.69
N GLY A 78 16.88 18.93 -6.12
CA GLY A 78 18.15 18.34 -6.56
C GLY A 78 18.70 18.93 -7.86
N ALA A 79 17.84 19.50 -8.72
CA ALA A 79 18.27 20.17 -9.95
C ALA A 79 18.71 21.63 -9.75
N ARG A 80 18.47 22.21 -8.56
CA ARG A 80 18.84 23.59 -8.21
C ARG A 80 20.02 23.69 -7.22
N ALA A 81 20.53 22.54 -6.77
CA ALA A 81 21.74 22.43 -5.95
C ALA A 81 22.95 22.12 -6.85
#